data_AF-A0A3R6WF71-F1
#
_entry.id   AF-A0A3R6WF71-F1
#
_cell.length_a   1.000
_cell.length_b   1.000
_cell.length_c   1.000
_cell.angle_alpha   90.00
_cell.angle_beta   90.00
_cell.angle_gamma   90.00
#
_symmetry.space_group_name_H-M   'P 1'
#
loop_
_entity.id
_entity.type
_entity.pdbx_description
1 polymer ?
#
loop_
_entity_poly.entity_id
_entity_poly.type
_entity_poly.pdbx_seq_one_letter_code
_entity_poly.pdbx_strand_id
1 'polypeptide(L)'
;MLWCDRSVATLFSLRYNSPLASRFDSKNNSGKRVAYVMLAAVLSVEMQREFVAKQVQDKKQKKNNVEKKPKDAAASLEAGFNSIKEGLMFLGSSLSGVQPQAAPGATLDDVLTAIKAQSDTMTQLLAHLVAQKKD
;
A
#
# COMPACT_ATOMS: atom_id res chain seq x y z
N MET A 1 2.46 25.95 -15.08
CA MET A 1 3.60 26.16 -16.01
C MET A 1 3.46 25.18 -17.16
N LEU A 2 3.32 25.68 -18.40
CA LEU A 2 3.16 24.84 -19.59
C LEU A 2 4.56 24.41 -20.09
N TRP A 3 4.80 23.11 -20.18
CA TRP A 3 6.02 22.58 -20.79
C TRP A 3 5.92 22.72 -22.31
N CYS A 4 6.95 23.24 -22.97
CA CYS A 4 7.02 23.34 -24.43
C CYS A 4 7.94 22.23 -24.96
N ASP A 5 7.78 21.81 -26.22
CA ASP A 5 8.61 20.74 -26.80
C ASP A 5 10.10 21.06 -26.73
N ARG A 6 10.47 22.33 -26.93
CA ARG A 6 11.85 22.81 -26.76
C ARG A 6 12.37 22.60 -25.34
N SER A 7 11.59 22.93 -24.31
CA SER A 7 12.04 22.78 -22.92
C SER A 7 12.11 21.30 -22.50
N VAL A 8 11.23 20.45 -23.04
CA VAL A 8 11.32 19.01 -22.84
C VAL A 8 12.53 18.43 -23.57
N ALA A 9 12.80 18.83 -24.81
CA ALA A 9 13.97 18.37 -25.55
C ALA A 9 15.27 18.73 -24.83
N THR A 10 15.44 20.00 -24.44
CA THR A 10 16.60 20.47 -23.68
C THR A 10 16.76 19.72 -22.35
N LEU A 11 15.67 19.51 -21.61
CA LEU A 11 15.71 18.74 -20.36
C LEU A 11 16.25 17.31 -20.56
N PHE A 12 15.86 16.65 -21.66
CA PHE A 12 16.32 15.29 -21.96
C PHE A 12 17.76 15.27 -22.44
N SER A 13 18.15 16.19 -23.33
CA SER A 13 19.54 16.36 -23.76
C SER A 13 20.47 16.61 -22.57
N LEU A 14 20.08 17.49 -21.64
CA LEU A 14 20.86 17.78 -20.44
C LEU A 14 20.89 16.61 -19.43
N ARG A 15 19.92 15.69 -19.46
CA ARG A 15 19.97 14.51 -18.61
C ARG A 15 20.91 13.45 -19.15
N TYR A 16 20.89 13.20 -20.46
CA TYR A 16 21.57 12.03 -21.04
C TYR A 16 22.91 12.36 -21.71
N ASN A 17 23.08 13.59 -22.20
CA ASN A 17 24.29 14.01 -22.93
C ASN A 17 25.18 14.97 -22.12
N SER A 18 24.79 15.33 -20.90
CA SER A 18 25.58 16.21 -20.01
C SER A 18 26.53 15.39 -19.14
N PRO A 19 27.65 15.97 -18.66
CA PRO A 19 28.45 15.40 -17.56
C PRO A 19 27.64 15.07 -16.30
N LEU A 20 26.43 15.65 -16.15
CA LEU A 20 25.49 15.37 -15.08
C LEU A 20 24.78 14.00 -15.22
N ALA A 21 24.86 13.33 -16.37
CA ALA A 21 24.18 12.07 -16.64
C ALA A 21 24.53 10.98 -15.62
N SER A 22 25.83 10.78 -15.37
CA SER A 22 26.33 9.79 -14.41
C SER A 22 25.84 10.03 -12.97
N ARG A 23 25.52 11.28 -12.62
CA ARG A 23 24.98 11.64 -11.29
C ARG A 23 23.54 11.18 -11.10
N PHE A 24 22.78 11.02 -12.17
CA PHE A 24 21.41 10.51 -12.10
C PHE A 24 21.36 8.98 -11.91
N ASP A 25 22.38 8.26 -12.38
CA ASP A 25 22.50 6.80 -12.23
C ASP A 25 23.10 6.37 -10.88
N SER A 26 23.71 7.31 -10.15
CA SER A 26 24.27 7.06 -8.81
C SER A 26 23.23 6.49 -7.84
N LYS A 27 23.60 5.58 -6.93
CA LYS A 27 22.70 5.07 -5.88
C LYS A 27 22.48 6.09 -4.74
N ASN A 28 23.25 7.16 -4.71
CA ASN A 28 23.21 8.18 -3.67
C ASN A 28 22.10 9.22 -3.91
N ASN A 29 21.19 9.37 -2.94
CA ASN A 29 20.07 10.31 -3.02
C ASN A 29 20.52 11.79 -2.99
N SER A 30 21.58 12.13 -2.26
CA SER A 30 22.07 13.52 -2.21
C SER A 30 22.65 13.96 -3.55
N GLY A 31 23.42 13.08 -4.20
CA GLY A 31 23.95 13.30 -5.55
C GLY A 31 22.85 13.55 -6.58
N LYS A 32 21.76 12.77 -6.53
CA LYS A 32 20.59 12.97 -7.40
C LYS A 32 19.91 14.32 -7.17
N ARG A 33 19.73 14.72 -5.90
CA ARG A 33 19.11 16.02 -5.57
C ARG A 33 19.93 17.17 -6.14
N VAL A 34 21.24 17.15 -5.97
CA VAL A 34 22.15 18.17 -6.53
C VAL A 34 22.07 18.16 -8.06
N ALA A 35 22.04 16.99 -8.69
CA ALA A 35 21.91 16.89 -10.14
C ALA A 35 20.58 17.49 -10.65
N TYR A 36 19.46 17.30 -9.95
CA TYR A 36 18.17 17.94 -10.29
C TYR A 36 18.21 19.46 -10.13
N VAL A 37 18.90 19.98 -9.11
CA VAL A 37 19.08 21.43 -8.93
C VAL A 37 19.91 22.03 -10.06
N MET A 38 21.04 21.40 -10.40
CA MET A 38 21.89 21.85 -11.52
C MET A 38 21.14 21.78 -12.85
N LEU A 39 20.40 20.68 -13.08
CA LEU A 39 19.59 20.52 -14.28
C LEU A 39 18.52 21.60 -14.40
N ALA A 40 17.86 21.96 -13.30
CA ALA A 40 16.87 23.03 -13.27
C ALA A 40 17.50 24.40 -13.53
N ALA A 41 18.68 24.67 -12.96
CA ALA A 41 19.41 25.92 -13.18
C ALA A 41 19.82 26.07 -14.65
N VAL A 42 20.43 25.04 -15.25
CA VAL A 42 20.85 25.07 -16.67
C VAL A 42 19.64 25.21 -17.60
N LEU A 43 18.56 24.47 -17.33
CA LEU A 43 17.32 24.59 -18.09
C LEU A 43 16.72 26.00 -17.96
N SER A 44 16.85 26.64 -16.80
CA SER A 44 16.31 27.97 -16.56
C SER A 44 17.02 29.05 -17.37
N VAL A 45 18.36 28.95 -17.43
CA VAL A 45 19.19 29.85 -18.25
C VAL A 45 18.87 29.67 -19.73
N GLU A 46 18.85 28.42 -20.21
CA GLU A 46 18.62 28.10 -21.63
C GLU A 46 17.23 28.54 -22.11
N MET A 47 16.21 28.41 -21.25
CA MET A 47 14.83 28.76 -21.57
C MET A 47 14.45 30.18 -21.18
N GLN A 48 15.36 30.95 -20.58
CA GLN A 48 15.12 32.27 -19.98
C GLN A 48 13.86 32.30 -19.08
N ARG A 49 13.62 31.22 -18.34
CA ARG A 49 12.43 31.03 -17.48
C ARG A 49 12.84 30.26 -16.24
N GLU A 50 12.24 30.58 -15.10
CA GLU A 50 12.59 29.90 -13.85
C GLU A 50 11.97 28.49 -13.77
N PHE A 51 12.82 27.47 -13.66
CA PHE A 51 12.44 26.09 -13.39
C PHE A 51 12.93 25.65 -12.01
N VAL A 52 12.03 25.01 -11.24
CA VAL A 52 12.38 24.47 -9.92
C VAL A 52 12.75 22.99 -10.04
N ALA A 53 13.75 22.55 -9.28
CA ALA A 53 14.20 21.15 -9.24
C ALA A 53 13.04 20.15 -9.03
N LYS A 54 12.08 20.49 -8.18
CA LYS A 54 10.86 19.68 -7.94
C LYS A 54 10.02 19.50 -9.21
N GLN A 55 9.84 20.56 -10.00
CA GLN A 55 9.08 20.51 -11.26
C GLN A 55 9.80 19.65 -12.31
N VAL A 56 11.13 19.78 -12.39
CA VAL A 56 11.97 18.97 -13.29
C VAL A 56 11.93 17.49 -12.92
N GLN A 57 12.00 17.18 -11.62
CA GLN A 57 11.90 15.82 -11.10
C GLN A 57 10.51 15.21 -11.38
N ASP A 58 9.43 15.95 -11.10
CA ASP A 58 8.06 15.51 -11.34
C ASP A 58 7.82 15.18 -12.82
N LYS A 59 8.30 16.05 -13.74
CA LYS A 59 8.17 15.83 -15.18
C LYS A 59 8.87 14.56 -15.67
N LYS A 60 9.99 14.18 -15.06
CA LYS A 60 10.68 12.90 -15.35
C LYS A 60 9.91 11.70 -14.80
N GLN A 61 9.39 11.79 -13.58
CA GLN A 61 8.62 10.71 -12.97
C GLN A 61 7.28 10.46 -13.69
N LYS A 62 6.63 11.54 -14.16
CA LYS A 62 5.34 11.47 -14.85
C LYS A 62 5.41 10.71 -16.19
N LYS A 63 6.56 10.72 -16.88
CA LYS A 63 6.79 9.87 -18.07
C LYS A 63 7.03 8.39 -17.70
N ASN A 64 7.70 8.11 -16.58
CA ASN A 64 7.85 6.73 -16.08
C ASN A 64 6.55 6.13 -15.51
N ASN A 65 5.54 6.97 -15.24
CA ASN A 65 4.23 6.52 -14.72
C ASN A 65 3.22 6.18 -15.83
N VAL A 66 3.52 6.49 -17.10
CA VAL A 66 2.65 6.07 -18.22
C VAL A 66 2.76 4.55 -18.49
N GLU A 67 3.81 3.89 -17.99
CA GLU A 67 4.01 2.43 -18.16
C GLU A 67 4.06 1.62 -16.85
N LYS A 68 3.84 2.24 -15.69
CA LYS A 68 3.44 1.47 -14.49
C LYS A 68 1.92 1.46 -14.41
N LYS A 69 1.33 0.70 -15.33
CA LYS A 69 0.00 0.10 -15.17
C LYS A 69 -0.10 -0.36 -13.71
N PRO A 70 -1.06 0.13 -12.88
CA PRO A 70 -1.32 -0.50 -11.61
C PRO A 70 -1.93 -1.87 -11.94
N LYS A 71 -1.07 -2.87 -12.18
CA LYS A 71 -1.49 -4.19 -12.64
C LYS A 71 -2.37 -4.90 -11.62
N ASP A 72 -2.44 -4.40 -10.39
CA ASP A 72 -3.05 -5.13 -9.30
C ASP A 72 -3.96 -4.26 -8.42
N ALA A 73 -4.30 -3.03 -8.81
CA ALA A 73 -5.24 -2.24 -8.00
C ALA A 73 -6.66 -2.83 -8.03
N ALA A 74 -7.12 -3.21 -9.21
CA ALA A 74 -8.42 -3.89 -9.38
C ALA A 74 -8.39 -5.29 -8.76
N ALA A 75 -7.32 -6.07 -8.98
CA ALA A 75 -7.16 -7.40 -8.41
C ALA A 75 -7.05 -7.37 -6.88
N SER A 76 -6.34 -6.40 -6.30
CA SER A 76 -6.23 -6.22 -4.86
C SER A 76 -7.53 -5.75 -4.23
N LEU A 77 -8.33 -4.94 -4.93
CA LEU A 77 -9.68 -4.57 -4.48
C LEU A 77 -10.62 -5.77 -4.53
N GLU A 78 -10.62 -6.53 -5.62
CA GLU A 78 -11.45 -7.73 -5.77
C GLU A 78 -11.08 -8.81 -4.75
N ALA A 79 -9.78 -9.06 -4.52
CA ALA A 79 -9.30 -9.93 -3.45
C ALA A 79 -9.72 -9.41 -2.07
N GLY A 80 -9.70 -8.09 -1.85
CA GLY A 80 -10.20 -7.47 -0.62
C GLY A 80 -11.68 -7.74 -0.39
N PHE A 81 -12.53 -7.52 -1.39
CA PHE A 81 -13.97 -7.78 -1.31
C PHE A 81 -14.28 -9.27 -1.11
N ASN A 82 -13.56 -10.17 -1.79
CA ASN A 82 -13.72 -11.61 -1.60
C ASN A 82 -13.32 -12.04 -0.17
N SER A 83 -12.19 -11.53 0.36
CA SER A 83 -11.82 -11.78 1.76
C SER A 83 -12.88 -11.29 2.75
N ILE A 84 -13.49 -10.13 2.50
CA ILE A 84 -14.58 -9.61 3.35
C ILE A 84 -15.80 -10.54 3.29
N LYS A 85 -16.18 -11.00 2.10
CA LYS A 85 -17.30 -11.93 1.89
C LYS A 85 -17.08 -13.24 2.65
N GLU A 86 -15.90 -13.85 2.52
CA GLU A 86 -15.55 -15.09 3.22
C GLU A 86 -15.53 -14.89 4.74
N GLY A 87 -15.00 -13.76 5.22
CA GLY A 87 -15.04 -13.41 6.64
C GLY A 87 -16.48 -13.29 7.16
N LEU A 88 -17.38 -12.68 6.39
CA LEU A 88 -18.80 -12.57 6.74
C LEU A 88 -19.50 -13.94 6.76
N MET A 89 -19.21 -14.82 5.80
CA MET A 89 -19.75 -16.19 5.76
C MET A 89 -19.24 -17.04 6.93
N PHE A 90 -17.97 -16.90 7.29
CA PHE A 90 -17.40 -17.56 8.46
C PHE A 90 -18.06 -17.09 9.75
N LEU A 91 -18.26 -15.77 9.93
CA LEU A 91 -19.00 -15.20 11.06
C LEU A 91 -20.44 -15.69 11.09
N GLY A 92 -21.13 -15.67 9.94
CA GLY A 92 -22.50 -16.17 9.81
C GLY A 92 -22.61 -17.65 10.15
N SER A 93 -21.66 -18.47 9.73
CA SER A 93 -21.63 -19.91 10.02
C SER A 93 -21.26 -20.20 11.47
N SER A 94 -20.33 -19.43 12.04
CA SER A 94 -19.96 -19.50 13.45
C SER A 94 -21.16 -19.16 14.33
N LEU A 95 -21.90 -18.10 13.99
CA LEU A 95 -23.12 -17.70 14.70
C LEU A 95 -24.31 -18.64 14.45
N SER A 96 -24.44 -19.20 13.23
CA SER A 96 -25.46 -20.22 12.93
C SER A 96 -25.17 -21.56 13.60
N GLY A 97 -23.90 -21.87 13.86
CA GLY A 97 -23.47 -22.98 14.71
C GLY A 97 -23.71 -22.75 16.20
N VAL A 98 -23.93 -21.50 16.61
CA VAL A 98 -24.51 -21.15 17.92
C VAL A 98 -26.02 -20.93 17.77
N GLN A 99 -26.71 -21.83 17.08
CA GLN A 99 -28.10 -22.05 17.44
C GLN A 99 -28.05 -22.74 18.82
N PRO A 100 -28.55 -22.15 19.91
CA PRO A 100 -28.93 -22.94 21.08
C PRO A 100 -30.11 -23.80 20.62
N GLN A 101 -29.80 -24.88 19.91
CA GLN A 101 -30.77 -25.90 19.61
C GLN A 101 -30.94 -26.65 20.92
N ALA A 102 -31.78 -26.11 21.79
CA ALA A 102 -32.35 -26.87 22.89
C ALA A 102 -32.92 -28.13 22.23
N ALA A 103 -32.30 -29.28 22.52
CA ALA A 103 -32.89 -30.56 22.15
C ALA A 103 -34.34 -30.55 22.66
N PRO A 104 -35.32 -31.08 21.91
CA PRO A 104 -36.70 -31.13 22.40
C PRO A 104 -36.70 -31.86 23.76
N GLY A 105 -36.91 -31.12 24.86
CA GLY A 105 -36.80 -31.63 26.24
C GLY A 105 -35.58 -31.16 27.06
N ALA A 106 -34.69 -30.31 26.52
CA ALA A 106 -33.57 -29.74 27.28
C ALA A 106 -34.09 -28.80 28.38
N THR A 107 -33.65 -29.05 29.61
CA THR A 107 -34.03 -28.26 30.78
C THR A 107 -33.11 -27.04 30.92
N LEU A 108 -33.52 -26.06 31.73
CA LEU A 108 -32.71 -24.86 32.01
C LEU A 108 -31.31 -25.21 32.56
N ASP A 109 -31.20 -26.33 33.26
CA ASP A 109 -29.94 -26.82 33.84
C ASP A 109 -28.97 -27.33 32.76
N ASP A 110 -29.48 -27.98 31.72
CA ASP A 110 -28.69 -28.41 30.56
C ASP A 110 -28.13 -27.21 29.80
N VAL A 111 -28.93 -26.15 29.65
CA VAL A 111 -28.51 -24.89 29.01
C VAL A 111 -27.45 -24.19 29.85
N LEU A 112 -27.63 -24.11 31.17
CA LEU A 112 -26.64 -23.53 32.09
C LEU A 112 -25.32 -24.31 32.08
N THR A 113 -25.38 -25.63 32.00
CA THR A 113 -24.21 -26.51 31.93
C THR A 113 -23.48 -26.34 30.61
N ALA A 114 -24.20 -26.24 29.49
CA ALA A 114 -23.62 -25.98 28.18
C ALA A 114 -22.93 -24.60 28.11
N ILE A 115 -23.54 -23.57 28.67
CA ILE A 115 -22.95 -22.22 28.73
C ILE A 115 -21.68 -22.21 29.59
N LYS A 116 -21.68 -22.92 30.73
CA LYS A 116 -20.48 -23.07 31.55
C LYS A 116 -19.36 -23.78 30.80
N ALA A 117 -19.65 -24.91 30.15
CA ALA A 117 -18.66 -25.64 29.35
C ALA A 117 -18.07 -24.79 28.21
N GLN A 118 -18.91 -23.98 27.54
CA GLN A 118 -18.45 -23.02 26.54
C GLN A 118 -17.56 -21.92 27.15
N SER A 119 -17.93 -21.40 28.32
CA SER A 119 -17.14 -20.39 29.06
C SER A 119 -15.77 -20.93 29.50
N ASP A 120 -15.71 -22.19 29.95
CA ASP A 120 -14.45 -22.85 30.33
C ASP A 120 -13.53 -23.03 29.12
N THR A 121 -14.11 -23.42 27.97
CA THR A 121 -13.37 -23.56 26.71
C THR A 121 -12.79 -22.21 26.26
N MET A 122 -13.57 -21.13 26.34
CA MET A 122 -13.11 -19.78 26.04
C MET A 122 -11.94 -19.36 26.95
N THR A 123 -12.03 -19.71 28.23
CA THR A 123 -10.98 -19.41 29.23
C THR A 123 -9.67 -20.14 28.89
N GLN A 124 -9.75 -21.41 28.47
CA GLN A 124 -8.59 -22.16 28.00
C GLN A 124 -7.95 -21.56 26.74
N LEU A 125 -8.75 -21.13 25.77
CA LEU A 125 -8.24 -20.48 24.57
C LEU A 125 -7.51 -19.17 24.89
N LEU A 126 -8.07 -18.37 25.80
CA LEU A 126 -7.42 -17.14 26.27
C LEU A 126 -6.11 -17.43 27.00
N ALA A 127 -6.08 -18.45 27.86
CA ALA A 127 -4.86 -18.88 28.54
C ALA A 127 -3.78 -19.33 27.55
N HIS A 128 -4.15 -20.07 26.50
CA HIS A 128 -3.22 -20.53 25.46
C HIS A 128 -2.69 -19.35 24.62
N LEU A 129 -3.53 -18.37 24.27
CA LEU A 129 -3.11 -17.14 23.59
C LEU A 129 -2.15 -16.29 24.43
N VAL A 130 -2.37 -16.20 25.74
CA VAL A 130 -1.48 -15.49 26.66
C VAL A 130 -0.15 -16.23 26.80
N ALA A 131 -0.16 -17.56 26.85
CA ALA A 131 1.03 -18.38 26.91
C ALA A 131 1.89 -18.24 25.63
N GLN A 132 1.28 -18.21 24.44
CA GLN A 132 2.00 -18.01 23.17
C GLN A 132 2.62 -16.62 23.01
N LYS A 133 2.24 -15.64 23.82
CA LYS A 133 2.80 -14.27 23.77
C LYS A 133 4.09 -14.10 24.57
N LYS A 134 4.55 -15.14 25.27
CA LYS A 134 5.65 -15.09 26.23
C LYS A 134 6.97 -15.70 25.73
N ASP A 135 7.03 -16.05 24.45
CA ASP A 135 8.24 -16.40 23.70
C ASP A 135 8.56 -15.34 22.64
#